data_AF-A0A9E5RZ85-F1
#
_entry.id   AF-A0A9E5RZ85-F1
#
_cell.length_a   1.000
_cell.length_b   1.000
_cell.length_c   1.000
_cell.angle_alpha   90.00
_cell.angle_beta   90.00
_cell.angle_gamma   90.00
#
_symmetry.space_group_name_H-M   'P 1'
#
loop_
_entity.id
_entity.type
_entity.pdbx_description
1 polymer ?
#
loop_
_entity_poly.entity_id
_entity_poly.type
_entity_poly.pdbx_seq_one_letter_code
_entity_poly.pdbx_strand_id
1 'polypeptide(L)'
;MVATTIYPTNQSDIYNLADATISIVDQAFLLAFKKRVLSHQEYKQLLSSIGWNLKDSKLYLKVADAFSSFSPDDLQGIEPHTIFDLAKHTKKYHQVIENLKDCGKITQEKIHELIAAHRTPKKTKPDKPTIWKTGRDGEPVCRIPDIMEDDMQSGNIIQKEMDRNGTFPQTVIRKALQLWQDVQEGKLVVQEAEATQNTTNHFEKEDFVEEESTFVNLNTFSECDTPGSKTTIYNENTSPEHHNSDNIIVNETETPQSILIDSSLSDNCKLPFEQIVKTLTRAESWVEVENAIDNYPQSTKSYIWGLLDTATQEKLHEFKRQNVANLAQELQVNDKVMWEKCPGNLYSIQPFIITKIEGDKATLDPFSKFIPLEELTKYKG
;
A
#
# COMPACT_ATOMS: atom_id res chain seq x y z
N MET A 1 28.64 17.01 26.41
CA MET A 1 27.56 16.13 25.95
C MET A 1 27.63 16.06 24.44
N VAL A 2 27.87 14.89 23.90
CA VAL A 2 28.16 14.68 22.47
C VAL A 2 26.86 14.80 21.68
N ALA A 3 26.76 15.82 20.85
CA ALA A 3 25.70 15.96 19.87
C ALA A 3 25.90 14.89 18.79
N THR A 4 25.25 13.74 18.95
CA THR A 4 25.15 12.75 17.88
C THR A 4 24.10 13.26 16.89
N THR A 5 24.62 14.02 15.92
CA THR A 5 23.97 14.46 14.69
C THR A 5 23.17 13.32 14.07
N ILE A 6 21.89 13.57 13.85
CA ILE A 6 21.08 12.85 12.86
C ILE A 6 21.09 13.76 11.64
N TYR A 7 22.23 13.82 10.98
CA TYR A 7 22.25 14.21 9.58
C TYR A 7 21.95 12.95 8.76
N PRO A 8 21.41 13.10 7.54
CA PRO A 8 21.16 11.95 6.69
C PRO A 8 22.49 11.22 6.60
N THR A 9 22.46 9.89 6.70
CA THR A 9 23.52 9.07 6.12
C THR A 9 23.90 9.77 4.83
N ASN A 10 25.21 9.97 4.61
CA ASN A 10 25.71 10.52 3.35
C ASN A 10 24.78 10.04 2.25
N GLN A 11 24.43 10.92 1.33
CA GLN A 11 23.84 10.52 0.07
C GLN A 11 24.87 9.64 -0.66
N SER A 12 25.25 8.49 -0.08
CA SER A 12 25.36 7.22 -0.77
C SER A 12 24.01 7.09 -1.43
N ASP A 13 23.81 7.78 -2.54
CA ASP A 13 23.81 7.06 -3.78
C ASP A 13 23.21 5.67 -3.55
N ILE A 14 21.90 5.63 -3.28
CA ILE A 14 21.11 4.41 -3.24
C ILE A 14 21.03 3.93 -4.69
N TYR A 15 22.18 3.59 -5.25
CA TYR A 15 22.32 3.09 -6.61
C TYR A 15 22.05 1.59 -6.66
N ASN A 16 21.95 0.92 -5.50
CA ASN A 16 21.67 -0.50 -5.40
C ASN A 16 20.66 -0.82 -4.28
N LEU A 17 19.84 -1.84 -4.54
CA LEU A 17 18.81 -2.39 -3.67
C LEU A 17 19.37 -2.86 -2.32
N ALA A 18 20.60 -3.39 -2.32
CA ALA A 18 21.27 -3.87 -1.12
C ALA A 18 21.50 -2.73 -0.10
N ASP A 19 22.02 -1.59 -0.57
CA ASP A 19 22.30 -0.42 0.27
C ASP A 19 21.00 0.18 0.83
N ALA A 20 19.90 0.11 0.05
CA ALA A 20 18.58 0.54 0.52
C ALA A 20 18.12 -0.33 1.70
N THR A 21 18.25 -1.65 1.61
CA THR A 21 17.86 -2.57 2.68
C THR A 21 18.71 -2.37 3.92
N ILE A 22 20.04 -2.27 3.77
CA ILE A 22 20.95 -1.97 4.88
C ILE A 22 20.53 -0.67 5.56
N SER A 23 20.35 0.42 4.80
CA SER A 23 19.95 1.70 5.35
C SER A 23 18.59 1.64 6.08
N ILE A 24 17.62 0.87 5.59
CA ILE A 24 16.32 0.74 6.25
C ILE A 24 16.45 0.02 7.60
N VAL A 25 17.21 -1.08 7.63
CA VAL A 25 17.42 -1.86 8.85
C VAL A 25 18.22 -1.06 9.88
N ASP A 26 19.26 -0.35 9.43
CA ASP A 26 20.05 0.55 10.27
C ASP A 26 19.19 1.63 10.92
N GLN A 27 18.37 2.32 10.12
CA GLN A 27 17.47 3.36 10.63
C GLN A 27 16.43 2.78 11.59
N ALA A 28 15.94 1.56 11.32
CA ALA A 28 15.04 0.86 12.25
C ALA A 28 15.71 0.61 13.61
N PHE A 29 16.93 0.08 13.62
CA PHE A 29 17.69 -0.18 14.85
C PHE A 29 18.02 1.11 15.60
N LEU A 30 18.45 2.15 14.89
CA LEU A 30 18.72 3.47 15.48
C LEU A 30 17.46 4.06 16.12
N LEU A 31 16.31 3.99 15.45
CA LEU A 31 15.04 4.48 15.99
C LEU A 31 14.60 3.70 17.23
N ALA A 32 14.79 2.38 17.25
CA ALA A 32 14.52 1.55 18.42
C ALA A 32 15.43 1.90 19.60
N PHE A 33 16.73 2.10 19.33
CA PHE A 33 17.69 2.56 20.33
C PHE A 33 17.31 3.94 20.90
N LYS A 34 17.02 4.92 20.04
CA LYS A 34 16.61 6.27 20.44
C LYS A 34 15.32 6.22 21.26
N LYS A 35 14.32 5.41 20.88
CA LYS A 35 13.07 5.25 21.62
C LYS A 35 13.28 4.67 23.03
N ARG A 36 14.27 3.79 23.20
CA ARG A 36 14.61 3.20 24.50
C ARG A 36 15.34 4.19 25.42
N VAL A 37 16.20 5.05 24.86
CA VAL A 37 17.05 5.98 25.63
C VAL A 37 16.35 7.30 25.93
N LEU A 38 15.54 7.81 25.00
CA LEU A 38 14.86 9.09 25.13
C LEU A 38 13.54 8.96 25.88
N SER A 39 13.14 10.02 26.56
CA SER A 39 11.76 10.13 27.06
C SER A 39 10.77 10.20 25.90
N HIS A 40 9.49 9.91 26.18
CA HIS A 40 8.44 9.97 25.16
C HIS A 40 8.33 11.36 24.48
N GLN A 41 8.59 12.45 25.22
CA GLN A 41 8.54 13.80 24.67
C GLN A 41 9.75 14.09 23.76
N GLU A 42 10.96 13.73 24.20
CA GLU A 42 12.18 13.90 23.41
C GLU A 42 12.15 13.05 22.14
N TYR A 43 11.64 11.81 22.22
CA TYR A 43 11.46 10.96 21.05
C TYR A 43 10.44 11.55 20.06
N LYS A 44 9.34 12.14 20.57
CA LYS A 44 8.36 12.82 19.70
C LYS A 44 8.97 14.06 19.02
N GLN A 45 9.77 14.85 19.75
CA GLN A 45 10.49 15.99 19.19
C GLN A 45 11.49 15.55 18.13
N LEU A 46 12.19 14.43 18.37
CA LEU A 46 13.09 13.83 17.40
C LEU A 46 12.37 13.47 16.10
N LEU A 47 11.25 12.75 16.18
CA LEU A 47 10.46 12.41 15.00
C LEU A 47 9.95 13.67 14.28
N SER A 48 9.46 14.67 15.02
CA SER A 48 9.04 15.94 14.44
C SER A 48 10.16 16.68 13.70
N SER A 49 11.40 16.62 14.20
CA SER A 49 12.56 17.25 13.55
C SER A 49 12.89 16.64 12.18
N ILE A 50 12.55 15.37 11.96
CA ILE A 50 12.72 14.66 10.68
C ILE A 50 11.42 14.60 9.87
N GLY A 51 10.39 15.36 10.25
CA GLY A 51 9.09 15.40 9.57
C GLY A 51 8.21 14.16 9.78
N TRP A 52 8.56 13.27 10.71
CA TRP A 52 7.82 12.05 10.99
C TRP A 52 6.89 12.21 12.19
N ASN A 53 5.81 11.44 12.20
CA ASN A 53 4.94 11.28 13.36
C ASN A 53 5.13 9.89 14.02
N LEU A 54 4.51 9.70 15.19
CA LEU A 54 4.60 8.44 15.93
C LEU A 54 4.02 7.22 15.19
N LYS A 55 3.15 7.41 14.19
CA LYS A 55 2.62 6.32 13.36
C LYS A 55 3.66 5.90 12.31
N ASP A 56 4.37 6.85 11.73
CA ASP A 56 5.39 6.58 10.70
C ASP A 56 6.53 5.73 11.28
N SER A 57 6.96 6.05 12.50
CA SER A 57 8.02 5.29 13.17
C SER A 57 7.61 3.87 13.58
N LYS A 58 6.31 3.57 13.72
CA LYS A 58 5.85 2.23 14.15
C LYS A 58 6.30 1.13 13.20
N LEU A 59 6.35 1.40 11.89
CA LEU A 59 6.74 0.39 10.91
C LEU A 59 8.23 0.03 11.07
N TYR A 60 9.09 1.02 11.21
CA TYR A 60 10.52 0.84 11.47
C TYR A 60 10.79 0.16 12.81
N LEU A 61 10.02 0.49 13.85
CA LEU A 61 10.13 -0.19 15.14
C LEU A 61 9.76 -1.67 15.05
N LYS A 62 8.76 -2.04 14.23
CA LYS A 62 8.46 -3.45 13.97
C LYS A 62 9.59 -4.17 13.24
N VAL A 63 10.24 -3.49 12.29
CA VAL A 63 11.44 -4.04 11.61
C VAL A 63 12.54 -4.29 12.64
N ALA A 64 12.81 -3.32 13.51
CA ALA A 64 13.80 -3.47 14.57
C ALA A 64 13.48 -4.63 15.52
N ASP A 65 12.22 -4.76 15.94
CA ASP A 65 11.79 -5.85 16.82
C ASP A 65 11.94 -7.22 16.11
N ALA A 66 11.45 -7.34 14.87
CA ALA A 66 11.44 -8.58 14.11
C ALA A 66 12.84 -9.07 13.72
N PHE A 67 13.76 -8.16 13.42
CA PHE A 67 15.10 -8.47 12.95
C PHE A 67 16.21 -8.16 13.97
N SER A 68 15.86 -7.97 15.24
CA SER A 68 16.81 -7.62 16.33
C SER A 68 17.98 -8.60 16.51
N SER A 69 17.92 -9.79 15.95
CA SER A 69 18.98 -10.82 16.00
C SER A 69 19.93 -10.80 14.80
N PHE A 70 19.73 -9.90 13.82
CA PHE A 70 20.50 -9.84 12.58
C PHE A 70 21.31 -8.54 12.51
N SER A 71 22.47 -8.59 11.84
CA SER A 71 23.16 -7.40 11.36
C SER A 71 22.45 -6.85 10.11
N PRO A 72 22.46 -5.53 9.85
CA PRO A 72 21.97 -4.96 8.60
C PRO A 72 22.58 -5.62 7.35
N ASP A 73 23.88 -5.95 7.41
CA ASP A 73 24.60 -6.63 6.33
C ASP A 73 24.08 -8.04 6.03
N ASP A 74 23.56 -8.75 7.04
CA ASP A 74 23.01 -10.10 6.87
C ASP A 74 21.76 -10.06 5.98
N LEU A 75 21.05 -8.93 5.98
CA LEU A 75 19.77 -8.75 5.31
C LEU A 75 19.90 -8.04 3.95
N GLN A 76 21.11 -7.66 3.53
CA GLN A 76 21.35 -6.91 2.29
C GLN A 76 20.83 -7.61 1.02
N GLY A 77 20.73 -8.94 1.05
CA GLY A 77 20.22 -9.76 -0.07
C GLY A 77 18.70 -9.80 -0.19
N ILE A 78 17.98 -9.08 0.67
CA ILE A 78 16.52 -9.05 0.76
C ILE A 78 16.02 -7.72 0.18
N GLU A 79 14.90 -7.76 -0.53
CA GLU A 79 14.24 -6.53 -0.98
C GLU A 79 13.65 -5.73 0.20
N PRO A 80 13.73 -4.38 0.18
CA PRO A 80 13.11 -3.52 1.19
C PRO A 80 11.64 -3.82 1.46
N HIS A 81 10.87 -4.10 0.40
CA HIS A 81 9.45 -4.43 0.54
C HIS A 81 9.25 -5.70 1.36
N THR A 82 10.05 -6.74 1.10
CA THR A 82 10.00 -8.02 1.82
C THR A 82 10.36 -7.84 3.30
N ILE A 83 11.34 -7.00 3.63
CA ILE A 83 11.66 -6.66 5.04
C ILE A 83 10.43 -6.10 5.75
N PHE A 84 9.76 -5.13 5.13
CA PHE A 84 8.56 -4.53 5.73
C PHE A 84 7.41 -5.53 5.84
N ASP A 85 7.21 -6.41 4.86
CA ASP A 85 6.14 -7.41 4.89
C ASP A 85 6.35 -8.47 5.96
N LEU A 86 7.58 -8.98 6.10
CA LEU A 86 7.97 -9.91 7.16
C LEU A 86 7.76 -9.27 8.53
N ALA A 87 8.22 -8.02 8.72
CA ALA A 87 8.07 -7.29 9.98
C ALA A 87 6.62 -6.90 10.30
N LYS A 88 5.81 -6.57 9.28
CA LYS A 88 4.39 -6.22 9.47
C LYS A 88 3.58 -7.41 9.94
N HIS A 89 3.95 -8.61 9.48
CA HIS A 89 3.25 -9.87 9.72
C HIS A 89 4.10 -10.88 10.50
N THR A 90 4.86 -10.42 11.51
CA THR A 90 5.78 -11.26 12.29
C THR A 90 5.14 -12.54 12.83
N LYS A 91 3.88 -12.52 13.28
CA LYS A 91 3.19 -13.72 13.78
C LYS A 91 2.98 -14.79 12.70
N LYS A 92 2.73 -14.37 11.46
CA LYS A 92 2.52 -15.27 10.31
C LYS A 92 3.85 -15.82 9.82
N TYR A 93 4.89 -14.99 9.80
CA TYR A 93 6.20 -15.33 9.26
C TYR A 93 7.25 -15.62 10.34
N HIS A 94 6.85 -15.87 11.59
CA HIS A 94 7.77 -16.06 12.70
C HIS A 94 8.74 -17.21 12.41
N GLN A 95 8.23 -18.33 11.93
CA GLN A 95 9.05 -19.48 11.57
C GLN A 95 9.99 -19.20 10.39
N VAL A 96 9.57 -18.36 9.44
CA VAL A 96 10.45 -17.92 8.34
C VAL A 96 11.61 -17.11 8.91
N ILE A 97 11.33 -16.13 9.79
CA ILE A 97 12.35 -15.27 10.41
C ILE A 97 13.30 -16.07 11.30
N GLU A 98 12.81 -17.04 12.08
CA GLU A 98 13.67 -17.91 12.89
C GLU A 98 14.58 -18.77 12.02
N ASN A 99 14.05 -19.40 10.96
CA ASN A 99 14.84 -20.22 10.04
C ASN A 99 15.91 -19.42 9.28
N LEU A 100 15.74 -18.10 9.14
CA LEU A 100 16.77 -17.24 8.52
C LEU A 100 18.03 -17.14 9.38
N LYS A 101 17.95 -17.34 10.70
CA LYS A 101 19.13 -17.27 11.60
C LYS A 101 20.13 -18.39 11.32
N ASP A 102 19.63 -19.54 10.89
CA ASP A 102 20.46 -20.71 10.56
C ASP A 102 20.92 -20.70 9.09
N CYS A 103 20.51 -19.71 8.30
CA CYS A 103 20.92 -19.57 6.90
C CYS A 103 22.23 -18.78 6.80
N GLY A 104 23.30 -19.41 6.29
CA GLY A 104 24.60 -18.75 6.16
C GLY A 104 24.62 -17.55 5.21
N LYS A 105 23.83 -17.57 4.13
CA LYS A 105 23.64 -16.42 3.22
C LYS A 105 22.16 -16.22 2.97
N ILE A 106 21.63 -15.09 3.41
CA ILE A 106 20.22 -14.74 3.24
C ILE A 106 20.03 -14.03 1.91
N THR A 107 19.18 -14.60 1.04
CA THR A 107 18.79 -13.99 -0.24
C THR A 107 17.27 -13.95 -0.38
N GLN A 108 16.78 -13.12 -1.30
CA GLN A 108 15.36 -12.99 -1.61
C GLN A 108 14.74 -14.34 -2.03
N GLU A 109 15.45 -15.13 -2.84
CA GLU A 109 14.99 -16.46 -3.28
C GLU A 109 14.82 -17.38 -2.08
N LYS A 110 15.76 -17.33 -1.13
CA LYS A 110 15.69 -18.18 0.06
C LYS A 110 14.49 -17.85 0.93
N ILE A 111 14.13 -16.57 1.03
CA ILE A 111 12.91 -16.15 1.72
C ILE A 111 11.67 -16.67 1.01
N HIS A 112 11.63 -16.59 -0.32
CA HIS A 112 10.50 -17.14 -1.08
C HIS A 112 10.36 -18.65 -0.90
N GLU A 113 11.46 -19.41 -0.88
CA GLU A 113 11.45 -20.84 -0.57
C GLU A 113 10.88 -21.11 0.83
N LEU A 114 11.34 -20.38 1.85
CA LEU A 114 10.87 -20.55 3.22
C LEU A 114 9.38 -20.17 3.37
N ILE A 115 8.93 -19.09 2.72
CA ILE A 115 7.53 -18.70 2.70
C ILE A 115 6.67 -19.77 2.02
N ALA A 116 7.15 -20.35 0.92
CA ALA A 116 6.45 -21.43 0.23
C ALA A 116 6.37 -22.70 1.09
N ALA A 117 7.46 -23.07 1.76
CA ALA A 117 7.52 -24.23 2.65
C ALA A 117 6.56 -24.09 3.86
N HIS A 118 6.41 -22.88 4.38
CA HIS A 118 5.53 -22.59 5.53
C HIS A 118 4.12 -22.15 5.13
N ARG A 119 3.75 -22.23 3.84
CA ARG A 119 2.41 -21.91 3.37
C ARG A 119 1.45 -23.02 3.80
N THR A 120 0.55 -22.72 4.73
CA THR A 120 -0.53 -23.65 5.05
C THR A 120 -1.37 -23.91 3.78
N PRO A 121 -1.63 -25.18 3.43
CA PRO A 121 -2.41 -25.50 2.26
C PRO A 121 -3.78 -24.83 2.38
N LYS A 122 -4.13 -24.04 1.36
CA LYS A 122 -5.41 -23.34 1.31
C LYS A 122 -6.48 -24.43 1.28
N LYS A 123 -7.28 -24.54 2.37
CA LYS A 123 -8.37 -25.52 2.44
C LYS A 123 -9.17 -25.45 1.14
N THR A 124 -9.29 -26.60 0.47
CA THR A 124 -10.01 -26.75 -0.79
C THR A 124 -11.41 -26.18 -0.58
N LYS A 125 -11.85 -25.27 -1.46
CA LYS A 125 -13.21 -24.72 -1.38
C LYS A 125 -14.19 -25.89 -1.47
N PRO A 126 -15.25 -25.94 -0.62
CA PRO A 126 -16.25 -26.98 -0.74
C PRO A 126 -16.90 -26.92 -2.13
N ASP A 127 -17.14 -28.09 -2.73
CA ASP A 127 -17.71 -28.26 -4.08
C ASP A 127 -19.13 -27.68 -4.21
N LYS A 128 -19.81 -27.47 -3.08
CA LYS A 128 -21.15 -26.89 -3.03
C LYS A 128 -21.10 -25.54 -2.32
N PRO A 129 -21.76 -24.50 -2.87
CA PRO A 129 -21.92 -23.24 -2.17
C PRO A 129 -22.68 -23.50 -0.86
N THR A 130 -22.09 -23.08 0.26
CA THR A 130 -22.71 -23.17 1.57
C THR A 130 -22.78 -21.79 2.21
N ILE A 131 -23.97 -21.47 2.73
CA ILE A 131 -24.20 -20.28 3.56
C ILE A 131 -23.93 -20.57 5.05
N TRP A 132 -23.63 -21.83 5.40
CA TRP A 132 -23.31 -22.21 6.77
C TRP A 132 -21.84 -21.92 7.08
N LYS A 133 -21.59 -21.17 8.16
CA LYS A 133 -20.25 -20.87 8.66
C LYS A 133 -20.18 -21.14 10.16
N THR A 134 -19.02 -21.52 10.66
CA THR A 134 -18.78 -21.66 12.10
C THR A 134 -18.85 -20.29 12.79
N GLY A 135 -19.71 -20.18 13.80
CA GLY A 135 -19.82 -19.03 14.69
C GLY A 135 -18.61 -18.89 15.63
N ARG A 136 -18.60 -17.84 16.45
CA ARG A 136 -17.51 -17.64 17.44
C ARG A 136 -17.49 -18.75 18.50
N ASP A 137 -18.65 -19.33 18.77
CA ASP A 137 -18.86 -20.35 19.79
C ASP A 137 -18.71 -21.78 19.25
N GLY A 138 -18.29 -21.95 17.98
CA GLY A 138 -18.19 -23.25 17.32
C GLY A 138 -19.49 -23.74 16.67
N GLU A 139 -20.63 -23.13 17.00
CA GLU A 139 -21.94 -23.48 16.45
C GLU A 139 -22.13 -23.04 14.99
N PRO A 140 -22.90 -23.77 14.16
CA PRO A 140 -23.19 -23.38 12.79
C PRO A 140 -24.11 -22.16 12.73
N VAL A 141 -23.67 -21.13 12.01
CA VAL A 141 -24.41 -19.89 11.77
C VAL A 141 -24.67 -19.74 10.28
N CYS A 142 -25.94 -19.54 9.92
CA CYS A 142 -26.32 -19.15 8.56
C CYS A 142 -25.87 -17.71 8.30
N ARG A 143 -25.00 -17.53 7.30
CA ARG A 143 -24.53 -16.22 6.83
C ARG A 143 -24.76 -16.10 5.33
N ILE A 144 -25.82 -15.39 4.98
CA ILE A 144 -26.09 -14.98 3.60
C ILE A 144 -25.05 -13.92 3.22
N PRO A 145 -24.32 -14.09 2.09
CA PRO A 145 -23.45 -13.03 1.55
C PRO A 145 -24.22 -11.76 1.21
N ASP A 146 -23.50 -10.69 0.93
CA ASP A 146 -24.10 -9.44 0.46
C ASP A 146 -24.89 -9.71 -0.83
N ILE A 147 -26.15 -9.29 -0.86
CA ILE A 147 -27.03 -9.40 -2.02
C ILE A 147 -26.80 -8.16 -2.88
N MET A 148 -26.05 -8.34 -3.96
CA MET A 148 -25.70 -7.28 -4.91
C MET A 148 -26.56 -7.44 -6.17
N GLU A 149 -27.71 -6.78 -6.20
CA GLU A 149 -28.63 -6.75 -7.34
C GLU A 149 -28.64 -5.33 -7.93
N ASP A 150 -28.58 -5.19 -9.26
CA ASP A 150 -28.56 -3.88 -9.94
C ASP A 150 -29.87 -3.10 -9.75
N ASP A 151 -31.00 -3.81 -9.68
CA ASP A 151 -32.33 -3.25 -9.46
C ASP A 151 -32.68 -3.07 -7.97
N MET A 152 -31.80 -3.55 -7.08
CA MET A 152 -31.95 -3.53 -5.62
C MET A 152 -33.27 -4.15 -5.14
N GLN A 153 -33.91 -5.02 -5.93
CA GLN A 153 -35.30 -5.43 -5.73
C GLN A 153 -35.50 -6.13 -4.39
N SER A 154 -34.65 -7.11 -4.05
CA SER A 154 -34.77 -7.87 -2.81
C SER A 154 -34.66 -6.97 -1.59
N GLY A 155 -33.70 -6.03 -1.60
CA GLY A 155 -33.51 -5.05 -0.52
C GLY A 155 -34.73 -4.13 -0.34
N ASN A 156 -35.26 -3.61 -1.46
CA ASN A 156 -36.42 -2.73 -1.45
C ASN A 156 -37.69 -3.44 -0.92
N ILE A 157 -37.92 -4.69 -1.32
CA ILE A 157 -39.06 -5.48 -0.84
C ILE A 157 -38.96 -5.73 0.68
N ILE A 158 -37.78 -6.15 1.14
CA ILE A 158 -37.55 -6.41 2.58
C ILE A 158 -37.74 -5.12 3.39
N GLN A 159 -37.12 -4.02 2.98
CA GLN A 159 -37.22 -2.74 3.69
C GLN A 159 -38.68 -2.26 3.77
N LYS A 160 -39.43 -2.35 2.66
CA LYS A 160 -40.85 -1.97 2.62
C LYS A 160 -41.70 -2.77 3.60
N GLU A 161 -41.43 -4.06 3.76
CA GLU A 161 -42.12 -4.94 4.72
C GLU A 161 -41.74 -4.62 6.17
N MET A 162 -40.47 -4.26 6.41
CA MET A 162 -40.02 -3.80 7.73
C MET A 162 -40.68 -2.48 8.12
N ASP A 163 -40.72 -1.50 7.20
CA ASP A 163 -41.27 -0.17 7.45
C ASP A 163 -42.78 -0.22 7.71
N ARG A 164 -43.50 -1.08 6.99
CA ARG A 164 -44.96 -1.21 7.11
C ARG A 164 -45.38 -1.99 8.34
N ASN A 165 -44.72 -3.10 8.60
CA ASN A 165 -45.20 -4.10 9.57
C ASN A 165 -44.29 -4.26 10.79
N GLY A 166 -43.21 -3.48 10.89
CA GLY A 166 -42.24 -3.56 11.99
C GLY A 166 -41.55 -4.91 12.10
N THR A 167 -41.51 -5.68 11.02
CA THR A 167 -40.95 -7.03 11.02
C THR A 167 -39.43 -7.00 10.91
N PHE A 168 -38.77 -8.04 11.42
CA PHE A 168 -37.33 -8.20 11.22
C PHE A 168 -37.05 -8.92 9.89
N PRO A 169 -35.93 -8.59 9.20
CA PRO A 169 -35.56 -9.20 7.92
C PRO A 169 -35.60 -10.74 7.94
N GLN A 170 -35.11 -11.34 9.03
CA GLN A 170 -35.06 -12.81 9.16
C GLN A 170 -36.46 -13.44 9.13
N THR A 171 -37.47 -12.73 9.66
CA THR A 171 -38.86 -13.18 9.64
C THR A 171 -39.44 -13.10 8.23
N VAL A 172 -39.15 -12.02 7.49
CA VAL A 172 -39.57 -11.87 6.09
C VAL A 172 -38.98 -12.98 5.24
N ILE A 173 -37.67 -13.22 5.36
CA ILE A 173 -36.96 -14.30 4.67
C ILE A 173 -37.57 -15.66 5.02
N ARG A 174 -37.84 -15.93 6.30
CA ARG A 174 -38.46 -17.20 6.74
C ARG A 174 -39.82 -17.43 6.08
N LYS A 175 -40.68 -16.40 6.05
CA LYS A 175 -42.00 -16.49 5.42
C LYS A 175 -41.90 -16.71 3.91
N ALA A 176 -41.00 -15.99 3.24
CA ALA A 176 -40.77 -16.15 1.80
C ALA A 176 -40.27 -17.56 1.45
N LEU A 177 -39.36 -18.12 2.26
CA LEU A 177 -38.87 -19.49 2.08
C LEU A 177 -39.97 -20.53 2.31
N GLN A 178 -40.84 -20.33 3.31
CA GLN A 178 -41.98 -21.21 3.55
C GLN A 178 -42.94 -21.20 2.35
N LEU A 179 -43.28 -20.00 1.85
CA LEU A 179 -44.12 -19.86 0.67
C LEU A 179 -43.51 -20.56 -0.55
N TRP A 180 -42.20 -20.41 -0.76
CA TRP A 180 -41.49 -21.08 -1.83
C TRP A 180 -41.53 -22.61 -1.68
N GLN A 181 -41.35 -23.14 -0.47
CA GLN A 181 -41.48 -24.58 -0.20
C GLN A 181 -42.89 -25.09 -0.51
N ASP A 182 -43.92 -24.37 -0.09
CA ASP A 182 -45.31 -24.76 -0.34
C ASP A 182 -45.64 -24.77 -1.85
N VAL A 183 -45.04 -23.87 -2.64
CA VAL A 183 -45.11 -23.92 -4.12
C VAL A 183 -44.39 -25.16 -4.67
N GLN A 184 -43.17 -25.43 -4.21
CA GLN A 184 -42.40 -26.60 -4.67
C GLN A 184 -43.07 -27.94 -4.32
N GLU A 185 -43.76 -27.99 -3.18
CA GLU A 185 -44.52 -29.16 -2.73
C GLU A 185 -45.92 -29.27 -3.37
N GLY A 186 -46.28 -28.34 -4.26
CA GLY A 186 -47.56 -28.34 -4.97
C GLY A 186 -48.76 -27.98 -4.10
N LYS A 187 -48.54 -27.46 -2.89
CA LYS A 187 -49.60 -26.95 -1.99
C LYS A 187 -50.15 -25.62 -2.46
N LEU A 188 -49.35 -24.87 -3.24
CA LEU A 188 -49.73 -23.59 -3.83
C LEU A 188 -49.50 -23.62 -5.33
N VAL A 189 -50.46 -23.09 -6.09
CA VAL A 189 -50.35 -22.90 -7.55
C VAL A 189 -50.06 -21.43 -7.80
N VAL A 190 -48.93 -21.14 -8.45
CA VAL A 190 -48.60 -19.78 -8.89
C VAL A 190 -49.44 -19.50 -10.14
N GLN A 191 -50.41 -18.59 -10.04
CA GLN A 191 -51.07 -18.02 -11.20
C GLN A 191 -50.23 -16.84 -11.69
N GLU A 192 -49.68 -16.94 -12.89
CA GLU A 192 -49.15 -15.78 -13.59
C GLU A 192 -50.33 -14.90 -13.98
N ALA A 193 -50.48 -13.78 -13.27
CA ALA A 193 -51.41 -12.75 -13.68
C ALA A 193 -50.85 -12.10 -14.95
N GLU A 194 -51.32 -12.53 -16.11
CA GLU A 194 -51.19 -11.74 -17.34
C GLU A 194 -51.88 -10.39 -17.08
N ALA A 195 -51.08 -9.36 -16.84
CA ALA A 195 -51.55 -7.99 -16.67
C ALA A 195 -52.19 -7.53 -17.98
N THR A 196 -53.50 -7.76 -18.11
CA THR A 196 -54.31 -7.17 -19.18
C THR A 196 -54.37 -5.67 -18.92
N GLN A 197 -53.60 -4.91 -19.69
CA GLN A 197 -53.71 -3.45 -19.74
C GLN A 197 -55.06 -3.06 -20.36
N ASN A 198 -56.12 -3.04 -19.57
CA ASN A 198 -57.35 -2.36 -19.96
C ASN A 198 -57.32 -0.92 -19.46
N THR A 199 -56.86 -0.06 -20.38
CA THR A 199 -57.19 1.36 -20.42
C THR A 199 -58.71 1.50 -20.57
N THR A 200 -59.39 2.01 -19.55
CA THR A 200 -60.62 2.81 -19.76
C THR A 200 -60.79 3.75 -18.57
N ASN A 201 -60.52 5.03 -18.82
CA ASN A 201 -60.99 6.14 -17.98
C ASN A 201 -62.52 6.23 -18.11
N HIS A 202 -63.28 6.09 -17.02
CA HIS A 202 -64.55 6.79 -16.87
C HIS A 202 -64.95 6.98 -15.39
N PHE A 203 -64.92 8.26 -15.00
CA PHE A 203 -65.68 9.01 -13.98
C PHE A 203 -66.64 8.31 -12.99
N GLU A 204 -66.44 8.72 -11.72
CA GLU A 204 -67.40 9.17 -10.68
C GLU A 204 -68.14 8.21 -9.71
N LYS A 205 -67.94 8.58 -8.42
CA LYS A 205 -68.86 8.67 -7.26
C LYS A 205 -68.94 7.53 -6.22
N GLU A 206 -68.73 7.98 -4.97
CA GLU A 206 -69.41 7.69 -3.68
C GLU A 206 -70.21 6.37 -3.61
N ASP A 207 -70.08 5.51 -2.59
CA ASP A 207 -70.42 5.78 -1.20
C ASP A 207 -70.09 4.55 -0.30
N PHE A 208 -70.07 4.79 1.01
CA PHE A 208 -70.18 3.90 2.18
C PHE A 208 -70.44 2.37 2.00
N VAL A 209 -69.74 1.52 2.77
CA VAL A 209 -70.29 0.45 3.66
C VAL A 209 -69.17 -0.10 4.58
N GLU A 210 -69.47 -0.15 5.89
CA GLU A 210 -68.71 -0.75 6.99
C GLU A 210 -68.77 -2.30 7.02
N GLU A 211 -68.03 -2.88 7.97
CA GLU A 211 -68.09 -4.27 8.48
C GLU A 211 -67.36 -5.33 7.63
N GLU A 212 -66.63 -6.30 8.17
CA GLU A 212 -66.53 -6.78 9.54
C GLU A 212 -65.22 -7.58 9.71
N SER A 213 -64.84 -7.72 10.97
CA SER A 213 -63.76 -8.55 11.50
C SER A 213 -63.73 -10.00 11.03
N THR A 214 -62.53 -10.59 10.93
CA THR A 214 -62.33 -11.91 11.54
C THR A 214 -60.88 -12.10 11.98
N PHE A 215 -60.72 -12.00 13.29
CA PHE A 215 -59.57 -12.46 14.04
C PHE A 215 -59.58 -13.99 14.03
N VAL A 216 -58.52 -14.65 13.54
CA VAL A 216 -58.27 -16.06 13.87
C VAL A 216 -56.95 -16.14 14.62
N ASN A 217 -57.12 -16.30 15.92
CA ASN A 217 -56.09 -16.62 16.89
C ASN A 217 -55.83 -18.13 16.80
N LEU A 218 -54.56 -18.55 16.73
CA LEU A 218 -54.19 -19.93 17.03
C LEU A 218 -52.86 -19.96 17.80
N ASN A 219 -52.98 -19.83 19.12
CA ASN A 219 -52.04 -20.43 20.05
C ASN A 219 -52.21 -21.95 19.97
N THR A 220 -51.13 -22.71 19.78
CA THR A 220 -51.00 -24.05 20.35
C THR A 220 -49.52 -24.35 20.63
N PHE A 221 -49.24 -24.57 21.91
CA PHE A 221 -48.01 -25.06 22.52
C PHE A 221 -47.60 -26.44 21.99
N SER A 222 -46.29 -26.74 21.95
CA SER A 222 -45.75 -27.96 22.57
C SER A 222 -44.21 -27.93 22.65
N GLU A 223 -43.70 -27.97 23.88
CA GLU A 223 -42.44 -28.62 24.33
C GLU A 223 -42.36 -30.08 23.81
N CYS A 224 -41.26 -30.82 23.74
CA CYS A 224 -39.96 -30.83 24.42
C CYS A 224 -39.00 -31.81 23.69
N ASP A 225 -37.75 -31.81 24.17
CA ASP A 225 -36.83 -32.96 24.32
C ASP A 225 -35.53 -32.99 23.51
N THR A 226 -34.47 -32.88 24.31
CA THR A 226 -33.06 -33.23 24.07
C THR A 226 -32.87 -34.70 24.43
N PRO A 227 -31.96 -35.45 23.77
CA PRO A 227 -30.66 -35.77 24.39
C PRO A 227 -29.54 -35.78 23.32
N GLY A 228 -28.28 -35.42 23.57
CA GLY A 228 -27.41 -35.85 24.65
C GLY A 228 -26.64 -37.13 24.24
N SER A 229 -25.42 -36.99 23.70
CA SER A 229 -24.21 -37.71 24.17
C SER A 229 -23.03 -37.71 23.19
N LYS A 230 -21.86 -37.50 23.80
CA LYS A 230 -20.48 -37.59 23.28
C LYS A 230 -20.11 -39.04 22.95
N THR A 231 -19.07 -39.24 22.13
CA THR A 231 -17.94 -40.15 22.44
C THR A 231 -16.73 -39.83 21.54
N THR A 232 -15.57 -39.75 22.19
CA THR A 232 -14.20 -39.57 21.72
C THR A 232 -13.58 -40.92 21.33
N ILE A 233 -12.78 -41.01 20.25
CA ILE A 233 -11.72 -42.04 20.13
C ILE A 233 -10.46 -41.44 19.49
N TYR A 234 -9.34 -41.61 20.19
CA TYR A 234 -7.95 -41.38 19.78
C TYR A 234 -7.49 -42.45 18.77
N ASN A 235 -6.51 -42.14 17.92
CA ASN A 235 -5.39 -43.07 17.74
C ASN A 235 -4.12 -42.39 17.22
N GLU A 236 -3.04 -42.82 17.84
CA GLU A 236 -1.64 -42.44 17.72
C GLU A 236 -0.89 -43.30 16.70
N ASN A 237 0.28 -42.78 16.29
CA ASN A 237 1.49 -43.47 15.82
C ASN A 237 1.39 -44.20 14.46
N THR A 238 2.32 -43.99 13.53
CA THR A 238 3.66 -44.58 13.61
C THR A 238 4.57 -43.96 12.54
N SER A 239 5.76 -43.54 12.94
CA SER A 239 6.94 -43.38 12.07
C SER A 239 7.76 -44.68 12.12
N PRO A 240 8.58 -44.97 11.10
CA PRO A 240 9.98 -45.16 11.46
C PRO A 240 10.99 -44.56 10.48
N GLU A 241 12.15 -44.30 11.06
CA GLU A 241 13.45 -43.85 10.53
C GLU A 241 14.08 -44.84 9.52
N HIS A 242 15.05 -44.37 8.70
CA HIS A 242 16.45 -44.82 8.74
C HIS A 242 17.34 -44.16 7.64
N HIS A 243 18.45 -43.53 8.07
CA HIS A 243 19.87 -43.65 7.63
C HIS A 243 20.22 -43.87 6.13
N ASN A 244 21.31 -43.37 5.50
CA ASN A 244 22.68 -43.09 5.97
C ASN A 244 23.54 -42.43 4.84
N SER A 245 24.60 -41.70 5.22
CA SER A 245 25.98 -41.67 4.63
C SER A 245 26.24 -41.24 3.16
N ASP A 246 27.37 -40.67 2.73
CA ASP A 246 28.57 -40.08 3.35
C ASP A 246 29.43 -39.39 2.23
N ASN A 247 30.13 -38.34 2.66
CA ASN A 247 31.33 -37.62 2.16
C ASN A 247 32.18 -38.12 0.99
N ILE A 248 32.72 -37.17 0.18
CA ILE A 248 34.16 -37.11 -0.24
C ILE A 248 34.65 -35.65 -0.29
N ILE A 249 35.88 -35.44 0.21
CA ILE A 249 36.62 -34.20 0.49
C ILE A 249 37.78 -34.03 -0.54
N VAL A 250 38.34 -32.81 -0.60
CA VAL A 250 39.71 -32.34 -1.00
C VAL A 250 40.01 -32.23 -2.52
N ASN A 251 40.68 -31.19 -3.04
CA ASN A 251 41.67 -30.28 -2.45
C ASN A 251 41.86 -28.96 -3.26
N GLU A 252 42.50 -27.99 -2.60
CA GLU A 252 42.89 -26.62 -3.01
C GLU A 252 43.85 -26.51 -4.21
N THR A 253 43.85 -25.36 -4.91
CA THR A 253 45.03 -24.44 -5.05
C THR A 253 44.74 -23.21 -5.92
N GLU A 254 44.97 -22.03 -5.32
CA GLU A 254 45.62 -20.80 -5.81
C GLU A 254 45.27 -20.12 -7.17
N THR A 255 44.74 -18.89 -7.03
CA THR A 255 44.64 -17.67 -7.87
C THR A 255 45.85 -17.25 -8.75
N PRO A 256 45.82 -16.17 -9.59
CA PRO A 256 44.72 -15.26 -10.01
C PRO A 256 44.71 -14.82 -11.51
N GLN A 257 43.72 -13.97 -11.86
CA GLN A 257 43.64 -13.01 -12.98
C GLN A 257 43.09 -13.48 -14.34
N SER A 258 41.89 -13.03 -14.70
CA SER A 258 41.69 -11.87 -15.60
C SER A 258 40.20 -11.58 -15.79
N ILE A 259 39.84 -10.32 -15.57
CA ILE A 259 38.50 -9.77 -15.72
C ILE A 259 38.27 -9.50 -17.21
N LEU A 260 37.36 -10.25 -17.83
CA LEU A 260 36.69 -9.85 -19.06
C LEU A 260 35.26 -9.47 -18.67
N ILE A 261 34.98 -8.16 -18.64
CA ILE A 261 33.61 -7.66 -18.58
C ILE A 261 33.13 -7.59 -20.03
N ASP A 262 32.26 -8.53 -20.35
CA ASP A 262 31.47 -8.55 -21.56
C ASP A 262 30.42 -7.43 -21.51
N SER A 263 30.17 -6.89 -22.69
CA SER A 263 29.49 -5.63 -22.94
C SER A 263 27.99 -5.86 -23.14
N SER A 264 27.15 -5.39 -22.23
CA SER A 264 25.73 -5.17 -22.54
C SER A 264 25.08 -4.15 -21.61
N LEU A 265 25.18 -2.85 -21.93
CA LEU A 265 24.33 -1.81 -21.35
C LEU A 265 23.96 -0.75 -22.39
N SER A 266 22.65 -0.73 -22.69
CA SER A 266 21.79 0.41 -22.99
C SER A 266 22.40 1.61 -23.73
N ASP A 267 22.04 1.72 -25.00
CA ASP A 267 22.16 2.91 -25.83
C ASP A 267 21.46 4.13 -25.19
N ASN A 268 22.25 5.03 -24.61
CA ASN A 268 21.96 6.46 -24.60
C ASN A 268 23.27 7.17 -24.95
N CYS A 269 23.30 7.76 -26.16
CA CYS A 269 24.45 8.37 -26.81
C CYS A 269 25.28 9.27 -25.88
N LYS A 270 26.48 8.82 -25.48
CA LYS A 270 27.54 9.70 -24.97
C LYS A 270 28.10 10.48 -26.17
N LEU A 271 27.72 11.76 -26.29
CA LEU A 271 28.30 12.64 -27.30
C LEU A 271 29.81 12.81 -27.02
N PRO A 272 30.67 12.85 -28.06
CA PRO A 272 32.09 13.18 -27.90
C PRO A 272 32.28 14.52 -27.17
N PHE A 273 33.32 14.65 -26.33
CA PHE A 273 33.56 15.86 -25.52
C PHE A 273 33.60 17.16 -26.34
N GLU A 274 34.08 17.09 -27.59
CA GLU A 274 34.10 18.22 -28.52
C GLU A 274 32.70 18.73 -28.90
N GLN A 275 31.72 17.83 -28.97
CA GLN A 275 30.32 18.19 -29.25
C GLN A 275 29.65 18.83 -28.04
N ILE A 276 30.05 18.45 -26.82
CA ILE A 276 29.56 19.08 -25.59
C ILE A 276 30.12 20.48 -25.47
N VAL A 277 31.42 20.66 -25.72
CA VAL A 277 32.07 21.97 -25.76
C VAL A 277 31.38 22.89 -26.78
N LYS A 278 31.11 22.39 -27.99
CA LYS A 278 30.40 23.14 -29.02
C LYS A 278 28.97 23.53 -28.61
N THR A 279 28.26 22.63 -27.93
CA THR A 279 26.93 22.88 -27.39
C THR A 279 26.97 23.98 -26.32
N LEU A 280 27.95 23.91 -25.41
CA LEU A 280 28.15 24.90 -24.35
C LEU A 280 28.54 26.29 -24.87
N THR A 281 29.36 26.36 -25.92
CA THR A 281 29.70 27.63 -26.57
C THR A 281 28.46 28.28 -27.21
N ARG A 282 27.54 27.47 -27.75
CA ARG A 282 26.30 27.94 -28.38
C ARG A 282 25.18 28.24 -27.37
N ALA A 283 25.29 27.79 -26.12
CA ALA A 283 24.24 27.97 -25.13
C ALA A 283 23.88 29.45 -24.93
N GLU A 284 22.58 29.73 -24.82
CA GLU A 284 22.04 31.07 -24.63
C GLU A 284 21.44 31.26 -23.22
N SER A 285 21.34 30.19 -22.43
CA SER A 285 20.82 30.23 -21.06
C SER A 285 21.52 29.24 -20.13
N TRP A 286 21.42 29.47 -18.81
CA TRP A 286 21.93 28.53 -17.80
C TRP A 286 21.23 27.17 -17.84
N VAL A 287 19.95 27.12 -18.24
CA VAL A 287 19.16 25.88 -18.33
C VAL A 287 19.70 24.96 -19.43
N GLU A 288 20.08 25.53 -20.59
CA GLU A 288 20.72 24.76 -21.67
C GLU A 288 22.08 24.21 -21.25
N VAL A 289 22.81 24.99 -20.43
CA VAL A 289 24.11 24.61 -19.89
C VAL A 289 23.96 23.43 -18.93
N GLU A 290 23.00 23.51 -18.00
CA GLU A 290 22.67 22.41 -17.09
C GLU A 290 22.25 21.17 -17.88
N ASN A 291 21.28 21.26 -18.77
CA ASN A 291 20.82 20.11 -19.58
C ASN A 291 21.96 19.44 -20.38
N ALA A 292 22.91 20.23 -20.89
CA ALA A 292 24.05 19.72 -21.64
C ALA A 292 25.06 18.94 -20.77
N ILE A 293 25.16 19.26 -19.47
CA ILE A 293 26.18 18.69 -18.58
C ILE A 293 25.62 17.86 -17.43
N ASP A 294 24.33 17.88 -17.15
CA ASP A 294 23.72 17.36 -15.91
C ASP A 294 24.04 15.88 -15.69
N ASN A 295 23.93 15.09 -16.77
CA ASN A 295 24.15 13.65 -16.80
C ASN A 295 25.63 13.22 -16.69
N TYR A 296 26.58 14.15 -16.58
CA TYR A 296 28.01 13.84 -16.49
C TYR A 296 28.52 13.92 -15.04
N PRO A 297 29.41 13.01 -14.62
CA PRO A 297 30.02 13.04 -13.29
C PRO A 297 30.90 14.28 -13.12
N GLN A 298 31.09 14.73 -11.88
CA GLN A 298 31.78 15.98 -11.56
C GLN A 298 33.20 16.06 -12.15
N SER A 299 33.93 14.95 -12.17
CA SER A 299 35.26 14.84 -12.80
C SER A 299 35.22 15.19 -14.30
N THR A 300 34.16 14.78 -14.99
CA THR A 300 33.93 15.06 -16.40
C THR A 300 33.48 16.50 -16.64
N LYS A 301 32.62 17.04 -15.76
CA LYS A 301 32.24 18.46 -15.78
C LYS A 301 33.46 19.37 -15.65
N SER A 302 34.36 19.06 -14.71
CA SER A 302 35.61 19.81 -14.52
C SER A 302 36.55 19.70 -15.73
N TYR A 303 36.63 18.54 -16.36
CA TYR A 303 37.42 18.34 -17.58
C TYR A 303 36.86 19.16 -18.76
N ILE A 304 35.54 19.08 -19.01
CA ILE A 304 34.86 19.87 -20.06
C ILE A 304 35.03 21.37 -19.79
N TRP A 305 34.91 21.80 -18.53
CA TRP A 305 35.13 23.19 -18.14
C TRP A 305 36.53 23.68 -18.52
N GLY A 306 37.56 22.86 -18.31
CA GLY A 306 38.94 23.16 -18.68
C GLY A 306 39.19 23.24 -20.20
N LEU A 307 38.28 22.70 -21.02
CA LEU A 307 38.35 22.77 -22.50
C LEU A 307 37.66 24.02 -23.08
N LEU A 308 36.89 24.75 -22.28
CA LEU A 308 36.26 26.00 -22.70
C LEU A 308 37.26 27.15 -22.72
N ASP A 309 37.12 28.07 -23.67
CA ASP A 309 37.88 29.31 -23.66
C ASP A 309 37.39 30.24 -22.54
N THR A 310 38.25 31.18 -22.14
CA THR A 310 37.98 32.10 -21.02
C THR A 310 36.71 32.93 -21.26
N ALA A 311 36.45 33.32 -22.51
CA ALA A 311 35.27 34.09 -22.88
C ALA A 311 33.97 33.29 -22.69
N THR A 312 33.94 32.01 -23.09
CA THR A 312 32.77 31.15 -22.84
C THR A 312 32.60 30.89 -21.35
N GLN A 313 33.67 30.63 -20.60
CA GLN A 313 33.59 30.44 -19.15
C GLN A 313 32.99 31.66 -18.43
N GLU A 314 33.40 32.88 -18.79
CA GLU A 314 32.85 34.12 -18.24
C GLU A 314 31.36 34.29 -18.58
N LYS A 315 30.97 34.01 -19.82
CA LYS A 315 29.56 34.02 -20.27
C LYS A 315 28.72 33.03 -19.46
N LEU A 316 29.21 31.81 -19.24
CA LEU A 316 28.53 30.79 -18.43
C LEU A 316 28.44 31.19 -16.95
N HIS A 317 29.48 31.80 -16.40
CA HIS A 317 29.44 32.36 -15.05
C HIS A 317 28.40 33.48 -14.92
N GLU A 318 28.25 34.32 -15.95
CA GLU A 318 27.23 35.36 -15.98
C GLU A 318 25.82 34.76 -16.06
N PHE A 319 25.59 33.74 -16.89
CA PHE A 319 24.33 32.99 -16.89
C PHE A 319 24.01 32.37 -15.53
N LYS A 320 25.02 31.81 -14.86
CA LYS A 320 24.86 31.29 -13.50
C LYS A 320 24.47 32.39 -12.52
N ARG A 321 25.15 33.55 -12.56
CA ARG A 321 24.81 34.71 -11.70
C ARG A 321 23.41 35.21 -11.95
N GLN A 322 23.00 35.37 -13.21
CA GLN A 322 21.66 35.78 -13.58
C GLN A 322 20.60 34.74 -13.17
N ASN A 323 20.90 33.45 -13.30
CA ASN A 323 19.98 32.40 -12.86
C ASN A 323 19.82 32.39 -11.33
N VAL A 324 20.92 32.51 -10.57
CA VAL A 324 20.90 32.63 -9.11
C VAL A 324 20.16 33.90 -8.66
N ALA A 325 20.36 35.02 -9.34
CA ALA A 325 19.64 36.27 -9.07
C ALA A 325 18.13 36.16 -9.40
N ASN A 326 17.77 35.43 -10.46
CA ASN A 326 16.37 35.16 -10.82
C ASN A 326 15.70 34.14 -9.89
N LEU A 327 16.45 33.19 -9.33
CA LEU A 327 15.99 32.28 -8.27
C LEU A 327 15.76 33.00 -6.93
N ALA A 328 16.43 34.13 -6.72
CA ALA A 328 16.27 34.99 -5.54
C ALA A 328 15.09 35.98 -5.64
N GLN A 329 14.29 35.93 -6.72
CA GLN A 329 13.13 36.80 -6.85
C GLN A 329 11.98 36.27 -5.99
N GLU A 330 11.56 37.06 -4.99
CA GLU A 330 10.44 36.72 -4.11
C GLU A 330 9.17 36.44 -4.92
N LEU A 331 8.48 35.34 -4.59
CA LEU A 331 7.21 34.96 -5.22
C LEU A 331 6.16 36.05 -4.97
N GLN A 332 5.41 36.41 -6.01
CA GLN A 332 4.37 37.44 -5.95
C GLN A 332 2.98 36.85 -6.16
N VAL A 333 1.96 37.58 -5.67
CA VAL A 333 0.56 37.27 -6.01
C VAL A 333 0.40 37.35 -7.54
N ASN A 334 -0.32 36.40 -8.11
CA ASN A 334 -0.48 36.09 -9.54
C ASN A 334 0.71 35.41 -10.23
N ASP A 335 1.79 35.08 -9.52
CA ASP A 335 2.82 34.22 -10.10
C ASP A 335 2.27 32.81 -10.36
N LYS A 336 2.62 32.24 -11.52
CA LYS A 336 2.44 30.82 -11.78
C LYS A 336 3.56 30.06 -11.07
N VAL A 337 3.21 29.01 -10.35
CA VAL A 337 4.15 28.23 -9.53
C VAL A 337 3.91 26.73 -9.68
N MET A 338 5.00 25.98 -9.58
CA MET A 338 5.01 24.55 -9.33
C MET A 338 5.11 24.33 -7.83
N TRP A 339 4.37 23.35 -7.32
CA TRP A 339 4.47 22.90 -5.95
C TRP A 339 5.31 21.61 -5.92
N GLU A 340 6.52 21.70 -5.35
CA GLU A 340 7.50 20.61 -5.38
C GLU A 340 7.01 19.36 -4.63
N LYS A 341 6.26 19.56 -3.54
CA LYS A 341 5.65 18.49 -2.73
C LYS A 341 4.16 18.35 -2.98
N CYS A 342 3.71 18.61 -4.22
CA CYS A 342 2.32 18.46 -4.59
C CYS A 342 1.83 17.01 -4.37
N PRO A 343 0.74 16.78 -3.61
CA PRO A 343 0.14 15.46 -3.46
C PRO A 343 -0.19 14.84 -4.82
N GLY A 344 0.02 13.52 -4.98
CA GLY A 344 -0.12 12.84 -6.28
C GLY A 344 -1.49 12.99 -6.95
N ASN A 345 -2.56 13.19 -6.18
CA ASN A 345 -3.90 13.46 -6.71
C ASN A 345 -4.08 14.88 -7.28
N LEU A 346 -3.10 15.77 -7.11
CA LEU A 346 -3.10 17.16 -7.53
C LEU A 346 -1.98 17.46 -8.55
N TYR A 347 -1.20 16.46 -8.97
CA TYR A 347 -0.07 16.68 -9.88
C TYR A 347 -0.53 17.11 -11.29
N SER A 348 -1.70 16.64 -11.74
CA SER A 348 -2.25 16.91 -13.08
C SER A 348 -2.80 18.32 -13.29
N ILE A 349 -2.82 19.15 -12.24
CA ILE A 349 -3.39 20.51 -12.26
C ILE A 349 -2.32 21.60 -12.04
N GLN A 350 -1.04 21.20 -11.98
CA GLN A 350 0.07 22.15 -12.04
C GLN A 350 0.20 22.73 -13.46
N PRO A 351 0.61 24.00 -13.64
CA PRO A 351 1.02 24.97 -12.62
C PRO A 351 -0.16 25.67 -11.93
N PHE A 352 0.04 26.08 -10.68
CA PHE A 352 -0.93 26.84 -9.91
C PHE A 352 -0.68 28.34 -9.99
N ILE A 353 -1.67 29.15 -9.61
CA ILE A 353 -1.52 30.61 -9.50
C ILE A 353 -1.60 31.01 -8.02
N ILE A 354 -0.64 31.81 -7.55
CA ILE A 354 -0.69 32.38 -6.20
C ILE A 354 -1.83 33.40 -6.12
N THR A 355 -2.80 33.18 -5.25
CA THR A 355 -3.94 34.10 -5.03
C THR A 355 -3.73 35.01 -3.82
N LYS A 356 -2.96 34.57 -2.83
CA LYS A 356 -2.67 35.35 -1.61
C LYS A 356 -1.33 34.92 -1.01
N ILE A 357 -0.59 35.84 -0.41
CA ILE A 357 0.62 35.57 0.38
C ILE A 357 0.40 36.12 1.78
N GLU A 358 0.64 35.30 2.80
CA GLU A 358 0.63 35.70 4.21
C GLU A 358 1.87 35.12 4.90
N GLY A 359 2.82 35.99 5.25
CA GLY A 359 4.07 35.59 5.89
C GLY A 359 4.90 34.68 4.98
N ASP A 360 5.20 33.47 5.47
CA ASP A 360 5.98 32.44 4.79
C ASP A 360 5.14 31.48 3.93
N LYS A 361 3.85 31.79 3.71
CA LYS A 361 2.91 30.90 3.01
C LYS A 361 2.11 31.61 1.93
N ALA A 362 1.71 30.85 0.92
CA ALA A 362 0.86 31.27 -0.18
C ALA A 362 -0.38 30.37 -0.33
N THR A 363 -1.47 30.98 -0.79
CA THR A 363 -2.69 30.28 -1.21
C THR A 363 -2.66 30.14 -2.74
N LEU A 364 -3.00 28.96 -3.25
CA LEU A 364 -2.96 28.63 -4.68
C LEU A 364 -4.37 28.43 -5.23
N ASP A 365 -4.73 28.93 -6.40
CA ASP A 365 -6.02 28.61 -7.07
C ASP A 365 -6.02 27.14 -7.54
N PRO A 366 -7.05 26.30 -7.28
CA PRO A 366 -8.34 26.54 -6.60
C PRO A 366 -8.38 26.17 -5.10
N PHE A 367 -7.24 26.10 -4.44
CA PHE A 367 -7.11 25.68 -3.06
C PHE A 367 -7.23 26.84 -2.06
N SER A 368 -7.95 26.60 -0.98
CA SER A 368 -8.03 27.54 0.16
C SER A 368 -6.98 27.27 1.24
N LYS A 369 -6.04 26.33 1.02
CA LYS A 369 -5.02 25.96 2.00
C LYS A 369 -3.74 26.77 1.78
N PHE A 370 -3.11 27.16 2.88
CA PHE A 370 -1.80 27.81 2.89
C PHE A 370 -0.69 26.79 2.67
N ILE A 371 0.15 27.05 1.67
CA ILE A 371 1.29 26.23 1.27
C ILE A 371 2.56 27.04 1.53
N PRO A 372 3.61 26.46 2.16
CA PRO A 372 4.86 27.17 2.41
C PRO A 372 5.49 27.67 1.10
N LEU A 373 5.97 28.92 1.09
CA LEU A 373 6.64 29.52 -0.07
C LEU A 373 7.89 28.73 -0.47
N GLU A 374 8.56 28.08 0.49
CA GLU A 374 9.71 27.20 0.26
C GLU A 374 9.38 25.94 -0.56
N GLU A 375 8.11 25.56 -0.66
CA GLU A 375 7.66 24.43 -1.48
C GLU A 375 7.20 24.86 -2.87
N LEU A 376 7.27 26.16 -3.18
CA LEU A 376 6.78 26.74 -4.42
C LEU A 376 7.95 27.24 -5.27
N THR A 377 7.98 26.80 -6.52
CA THR A 377 8.98 27.23 -7.50
C THR A 377 8.27 27.98 -8.61
N LYS A 378 8.79 29.15 -9.01
CA LYS A 378 8.18 29.94 -10.08
C LYS A 378 8.15 29.15 -11.40
N TYR A 379 6.96 28.92 -11.93
CA TYR A 379 6.77 28.23 -13.21
C TYR A 379 7.11 29.18 -14.35
N LYS A 380 8.17 28.85 -15.09
CA LYS A 380 8.54 29.53 -16.35
C LYS A 380 7.94 28.71 -17.49
N GLY A 381 6.76 29.12 -17.94
CA GLY A 381 6.09 28.57 -19.12
C GLY A 381 6.61 29.17 -20.41
#